data_AF-A0A8C9BSM3-F1
#
_entry.id   AF-A0A8C9BSM3-F1
#
_cell.length_a   1.000
_cell.length_b   1.000
_cell.length_c   1.000
_cell.angle_alpha   90.00
_cell.angle_beta   90.00
_cell.angle_gamma   90.00
#
_symmetry.space_group_name_H-M   'P 1'
#
loop_
_entity.id
_entity.type
_entity.pdbx_description
1 polymer ?
#
loop_
_entity_poly.entity_id
_entity_poly.type
_entity_poly.pdbx_seq_one_letter_code
_entity_poly.pdbx_strand_id
1 'polypeptide(L)'
;MLREVQEFCRDHHWMKGIYEFLQAWGPQKLESMRGCPVKSYAMLVSCLNGWRARVSSIPVELITKGRLLRLSCRDIQVEMESKLVGIRKDILEQIQNECRSRGQQLITELTDFTKAFRTINADVHALTWCSQKLNEANERYTELEERMQYTRSLCELVRNHFGVFSAENEALDISLLDTWESFQFEKSQASGFLLSKRHAIVPELQRLMAAALAELEGLIGTALSGPFMDPMQEQRSTELQLISLEHQFQNTASRLSELHHAYTTFTGTEGPAPSIATLGCPLPLRSGLGLRDLHLG
;
A
#
# COMPACT_ATOMS: atom_id res chain seq x y z
N MET A 1 -22.82 -18.62 59.71
CA MET A 1 -21.43 -18.65 59.21
C MET A 1 -21.31 -19.27 57.81
N LEU A 2 -21.31 -20.60 57.63
CA LEU A 2 -21.09 -21.21 56.30
C LEU A 2 -22.13 -20.77 55.25
N ARG A 3 -23.41 -20.70 55.63
CA ARG A 3 -24.49 -20.23 54.74
C ARG A 3 -24.28 -18.78 54.26
N GLU A 4 -23.84 -17.89 55.15
CA GLU A 4 -23.60 -16.47 54.81
C GLU A 4 -22.45 -16.31 53.81
N VAL A 5 -21.37 -17.09 53.97
CA VAL A 5 -20.25 -17.12 53.02
C VAL A 5 -20.70 -17.71 51.68
N GLN A 6 -21.51 -18.78 51.70
CA GLN A 6 -22.04 -19.38 50.47
C GLN A 6 -23.01 -18.46 49.72
N GLU A 7 -23.85 -17.70 50.42
CA GLU A 7 -24.72 -16.67 49.83
C GLU A 7 -23.87 -15.56 49.18
N PHE A 8 -22.87 -15.04 49.91
CA PHE A 8 -21.96 -14.04 49.36
C PHE A 8 -21.23 -14.53 48.09
N CYS A 9 -20.67 -15.74 48.12
CA CYS A 9 -19.99 -16.31 46.96
C CYS A 9 -20.94 -16.55 45.77
N ARG A 10 -22.22 -16.86 46.03
CA ARG A 10 -23.23 -17.03 44.99
C ARG A 10 -23.57 -15.69 44.34
N ASP A 11 -23.70 -14.63 45.11
CA ASP A 11 -23.98 -13.28 44.59
C ASP A 11 -22.79 -12.73 43.78
N HIS A 12 -21.58 -13.17 44.12
CA HIS A 12 -20.33 -12.75 43.48
C HIS A 12 -19.72 -13.77 42.50
N HIS A 13 -20.46 -14.81 42.10
CA HIS A 13 -19.97 -15.88 41.22
C HIS A 13 -19.43 -15.37 39.87
N TRP A 14 -19.95 -14.24 39.39
CA TRP A 14 -19.52 -13.56 38.16
C TRP A 14 -18.03 -13.15 38.18
N MET A 15 -17.43 -12.97 39.37
CA MET A 15 -16.02 -12.64 39.51
C MET A 15 -15.12 -13.71 38.90
N LYS A 16 -15.54 -14.98 38.98
CA LYS A 16 -14.79 -16.10 38.41
C LYS A 16 -14.56 -15.92 36.92
N GLY A 17 -15.61 -15.59 36.16
CA GLY A 17 -15.50 -15.42 34.70
C GLY A 17 -14.62 -14.24 34.31
N ILE A 18 -14.70 -13.12 35.05
CA ILE A 18 -13.82 -11.98 34.82
C ILE A 18 -12.37 -12.36 35.16
N TYR A 19 -12.15 -13.00 36.30
CA TYR A 19 -10.81 -13.41 36.72
C TYR A 19 -10.18 -14.38 35.70
N GLU A 20 -10.92 -15.38 35.22
CA GLU A 20 -10.48 -16.29 34.15
C GLU A 20 -10.09 -15.54 32.87
N PHE A 21 -10.90 -14.54 32.45
CA PHE A 21 -10.53 -13.68 31.32
C PHE A 21 -9.23 -12.91 31.58
N LEU A 22 -9.07 -12.33 32.78
CA LEU A 22 -7.88 -11.56 33.15
C LEU A 22 -6.62 -12.44 33.16
N GLN A 23 -6.72 -13.71 33.57
CA GLN A 23 -5.59 -14.64 33.52
C GLN A 23 -5.26 -15.09 32.10
N ALA A 24 -6.26 -15.18 31.23
CA ALA A 24 -6.07 -15.52 29.82
C ALA A 24 -5.57 -14.34 28.96
N TRP A 25 -5.61 -13.12 29.49
CA TRP A 25 -5.13 -11.95 28.77
C TRP A 25 -3.60 -11.91 28.72
N GLY A 26 -3.06 -11.61 27.54
CA GLY A 26 -1.63 -11.45 27.34
C GLY A 26 -1.29 -10.95 25.94
N PRO A 27 0.00 -10.80 25.63
CA PRO A 27 0.46 -10.21 24.36
C PRO A 27 -0.08 -10.93 23.12
N GLN A 28 -0.21 -12.25 23.17
CA GLN A 28 -0.75 -13.04 22.06
C GLN A 28 -2.22 -12.69 21.76
N LYS A 29 -3.03 -12.45 22.80
CA LYS A 29 -4.42 -12.06 22.64
C LYS A 29 -4.53 -10.66 22.06
N LEU A 30 -3.69 -9.75 22.55
CA LEU A 30 -3.59 -8.37 22.07
C LEU A 30 -3.21 -8.34 20.57
N GLU A 31 -2.18 -9.09 20.18
CA GLU A 31 -1.77 -9.22 18.77
C GLU A 31 -2.86 -9.84 17.88
N SER A 32 -3.60 -10.84 18.38
CA SER A 32 -4.71 -11.44 17.63
C SER A 32 -5.84 -10.46 17.31
N MET A 33 -5.91 -9.33 18.02
CA MET A 33 -6.89 -8.29 17.77
C MET A 33 -6.47 -7.32 16.68
N ARG A 34 -5.18 -7.27 16.31
CA ARG A 34 -4.65 -6.29 15.34
C ARG A 34 -5.40 -6.38 14.01
N GLY A 35 -5.86 -5.24 13.51
CA GLY A 35 -6.65 -5.19 12.27
C GLY A 35 -8.09 -5.72 12.39
N CYS A 36 -8.59 -6.07 13.58
CA CYS A 36 -9.99 -6.42 13.76
C CYS A 36 -10.92 -5.24 13.44
N PRO A 37 -12.22 -5.51 13.15
CA PRO A 37 -13.21 -4.46 13.00
C PRO A 37 -13.24 -3.53 14.23
N VAL A 38 -13.35 -2.21 14.00
CA VAL A 38 -13.37 -1.18 15.05
C VAL A 38 -14.43 -1.47 16.12
N LYS A 39 -15.59 -1.99 15.70
CA LYS A 39 -16.68 -2.40 16.60
C LYS A 39 -16.23 -3.45 17.62
N SER A 40 -15.34 -4.36 17.27
CA SER A 40 -14.81 -5.39 18.19
C SER A 40 -14.01 -4.75 19.32
N TYR A 41 -13.17 -3.76 19.01
CA TYR A 41 -12.46 -2.98 20.02
C TYR A 41 -13.44 -2.19 20.91
N ALA A 42 -14.43 -1.51 20.31
CA ALA A 42 -15.43 -0.73 21.05
C ALA A 42 -16.21 -1.59 22.06
N MET A 43 -16.65 -2.78 21.62
CA MET A 43 -17.35 -3.73 22.49
C MET A 43 -16.48 -4.17 23.66
N LEU A 44 -15.22 -4.56 23.40
CA LEU A 44 -14.31 -4.99 24.45
C LEU A 44 -14.04 -3.88 25.47
N VAL A 45 -13.73 -2.67 25.00
CA VAL A 45 -13.46 -1.52 25.88
C VAL A 45 -14.68 -1.18 26.74
N SER A 46 -15.88 -1.28 26.17
CA SER A 46 -17.14 -1.09 26.91
C SER A 46 -17.34 -2.17 27.98
N CYS A 47 -17.08 -3.45 27.65
CA CYS A 47 -17.13 -4.55 28.61
C CYS A 47 -16.13 -4.35 29.76
N LEU A 48 -14.89 -3.96 29.47
CA LEU A 48 -13.86 -3.70 30.49
C LEU A 48 -14.28 -2.56 31.43
N ASN A 49 -14.90 -1.50 30.91
CA ASN A 49 -15.43 -0.41 31.73
C ASN A 49 -16.57 -0.89 32.64
N GLY A 50 -17.49 -1.70 32.12
CA GLY A 50 -18.57 -2.29 32.91
C GLY A 50 -18.06 -3.23 34.01
N TRP A 51 -17.06 -4.06 33.68
CA TRP A 51 -16.39 -4.93 34.66
C TRP A 51 -15.65 -4.15 35.72
N ARG A 52 -14.95 -3.07 35.36
CA ARG A 52 -14.28 -2.20 36.33
C ARG A 52 -15.29 -1.61 37.32
N ALA A 53 -16.39 -1.04 36.85
CA ALA A 53 -17.43 -0.49 37.72
C ALA A 53 -18.02 -1.56 38.65
N ARG A 54 -18.23 -2.78 38.14
CA ARG A 54 -18.75 -3.90 38.92
C ARG A 54 -17.76 -4.39 39.98
N VAL A 55 -16.47 -4.49 39.65
CA VAL A 55 -15.42 -4.87 40.60
C VAL A 55 -15.27 -3.79 41.69
N SER A 56 -15.34 -2.52 41.33
CA SER A 56 -15.29 -1.42 42.31
C SER A 56 -16.49 -1.40 43.27
N SER A 57 -17.63 -1.99 42.89
CA SER A 57 -18.80 -2.12 43.78
C SER A 57 -18.73 -3.29 44.78
N ILE A 58 -17.69 -4.14 44.71
CA ILE A 58 -17.55 -5.28 45.63
C ILE A 58 -17.37 -4.76 47.07
N PRO A 59 -18.07 -5.35 48.06
CA PRO A 59 -17.81 -5.07 49.46
C PRO A 59 -16.36 -5.38 49.84
N VAL A 60 -15.66 -4.42 50.46
CA VAL A 60 -14.25 -4.59 50.87
C VAL A 60 -14.08 -5.77 51.82
N GLU A 61 -15.08 -6.01 52.66
CA GLU A 61 -15.12 -7.13 53.59
C GLU A 61 -16.54 -7.64 53.85
N LEU A 62 -16.63 -8.92 54.20
CA LEU A 62 -17.81 -9.57 54.75
C LEU A 62 -17.50 -10.01 56.18
N ILE A 63 -18.29 -9.52 57.14
CA ILE A 63 -18.23 -9.96 58.55
C ILE A 63 -19.49 -10.76 58.86
N THR A 64 -19.32 -12.03 59.24
CA THR A 64 -20.45 -12.92 59.55
C THR A 64 -21.22 -12.47 60.80
N LYS A 65 -22.53 -12.79 60.87
CA LYS A 65 -23.37 -12.60 62.05
C LYS A 65 -22.72 -13.28 63.26
N GLY A 66 -22.34 -12.49 64.27
CA GLY A 66 -21.58 -12.95 65.44
C GLY A 66 -20.07 -12.62 65.41
N ARG A 67 -19.57 -11.98 64.34
CA ARG A 67 -18.17 -11.51 64.20
C ARG A 67 -17.10 -12.60 64.31
N LEU A 68 -17.47 -13.85 64.02
CA LEU A 68 -16.58 -15.01 64.13
C LEU A 68 -15.62 -15.15 62.94
N LEU A 69 -16.02 -14.65 61.76
CA LEU A 69 -15.22 -14.72 60.54
C LEU A 69 -15.30 -13.40 59.77
N ARG A 70 -14.16 -12.97 59.24
CA ARG A 70 -13.99 -11.81 58.37
C ARG A 70 -13.36 -12.27 57.06
N LEU A 71 -14.08 -12.11 55.96
CA LEU A 71 -13.57 -12.35 54.60
C LEU A 71 -13.18 -10.99 54.01
N SER A 72 -11.92 -10.81 53.65
CA SER A 72 -11.44 -9.62 52.94
C SER A 72 -11.48 -9.87 51.44
N CYS A 73 -12.13 -8.98 50.68
CA CYS A 73 -12.12 -9.00 49.23
C CYS A 73 -11.13 -7.98 48.64
N ARG A 74 -10.45 -7.21 49.49
CA ARG A 74 -9.61 -6.07 49.11
C ARG A 74 -8.50 -6.46 48.13
N ASP A 75 -7.77 -7.53 48.41
CA ASP A 75 -6.62 -7.91 47.59
C ASP A 75 -7.05 -8.36 46.19
N ILE A 76 -8.12 -9.14 46.10
CA ILE A 76 -8.70 -9.59 44.83
C ILE A 76 -9.27 -8.39 44.05
N GLN A 77 -9.97 -7.49 44.73
CA GLN A 77 -10.51 -6.27 44.12
C GLN A 77 -9.39 -5.43 43.50
N VAL A 78 -8.33 -5.14 44.27
CA VAL A 78 -7.18 -4.34 43.81
C VAL A 78 -6.47 -5.04 42.65
N GLU A 79 -6.25 -6.35 42.72
CA GLU A 79 -5.62 -7.11 41.64
C GLU A 79 -6.44 -7.03 40.34
N MET A 80 -7.75 -7.30 40.43
CA MET A 80 -8.65 -7.28 39.27
C MET A 80 -8.76 -5.87 38.68
N GLU A 81 -8.88 -4.83 39.50
CA GLU A 81 -8.90 -3.45 39.04
C GLU A 81 -7.60 -3.06 38.33
N SER A 82 -6.45 -3.40 38.92
CA SER A 82 -5.14 -3.14 38.31
C SER A 82 -5.01 -3.82 36.95
N LYS A 83 -5.41 -5.10 36.85
CA LYS A 83 -5.38 -5.83 35.57
C LYS A 83 -6.34 -5.24 34.55
N LEU A 84 -7.57 -4.89 34.92
CA LEU A 84 -8.53 -4.25 34.01
C LEU A 84 -8.00 -2.91 33.47
N VAL A 85 -7.38 -2.09 34.33
CA VAL A 85 -6.74 -0.83 33.93
C VAL A 85 -5.56 -1.08 33.00
N GLY A 86 -4.71 -2.08 33.31
CA GLY A 86 -3.59 -2.50 32.47
C GLY A 86 -4.04 -2.92 31.07
N ILE A 87 -5.00 -3.84 30.98
CA ILE A 87 -5.57 -4.32 29.70
C ILE A 87 -6.10 -3.16 28.86
N ARG A 88 -6.84 -2.25 29.49
CA ARG A 88 -7.38 -1.07 28.80
C ARG A 88 -6.26 -0.17 28.26
N LYS A 89 -5.16 -0.02 29.01
CA LYS A 89 -3.98 0.73 28.57
C LYS A 89 -3.29 0.02 27.39
N ASP A 90 -3.12 -1.29 27.45
CA ASP A 90 -2.51 -2.08 26.37
C ASP A 90 -3.30 -1.95 25.05
N ILE A 91 -4.63 -2.02 25.12
CA ILE A 91 -5.52 -1.83 23.98
C ILE A 91 -5.38 -0.41 23.40
N LEU A 92 -5.33 0.61 24.27
CA LEU A 92 -5.13 2.00 23.84
C LEU A 92 -3.81 2.17 23.08
N GLU A 93 -2.71 1.66 23.65
CA GLU A 93 -1.39 1.75 23.03
C GLU A 93 -1.36 1.03 21.67
N GLN A 94 -1.96 -0.15 21.56
CA GLN A 94 -2.08 -0.84 20.27
C GLN A 94 -2.85 -0.03 19.24
N ILE A 95 -4.04 0.48 19.58
CA ILE A 95 -4.85 1.24 18.63
C ILE A 95 -4.11 2.51 18.19
N GLN A 96 -3.45 3.21 19.11
CA GLN A 96 -2.64 4.39 18.78
C GLN A 96 -1.47 4.06 17.84
N ASN A 97 -0.80 2.93 18.05
CA ASN A 97 0.26 2.46 17.16
C ASN A 97 -0.29 2.08 15.78
N GLU A 98 -1.48 1.46 15.71
CA GLU A 98 -2.16 1.17 14.44
C GLU A 98 -2.54 2.46 13.69
N CYS A 99 -3.15 3.44 14.37
CA CYS A 99 -3.45 4.75 13.79
C CYS A 99 -2.21 5.41 13.21
N ARG A 100 -1.11 5.40 13.97
CA ARG A 100 0.15 6.03 13.56
C ARG A 100 0.76 5.35 12.33
N SER A 101 0.97 4.05 12.42
CA SER A 101 1.62 3.28 11.35
C SER A 101 0.81 3.32 10.05
N ARG A 102 -0.50 3.08 10.12
CA ARG A 102 -1.39 3.09 8.96
C ARG A 102 -1.55 4.50 8.38
N GLY A 103 -1.68 5.51 9.24
CA GLY A 103 -1.77 6.91 8.82
C GLY A 103 -0.52 7.38 8.08
N GLN A 104 0.67 7.10 8.62
CA GLN A 104 1.95 7.43 7.97
C GLN A 104 2.12 6.71 6.63
N GLN A 105 1.73 5.44 6.57
CA GLN A 105 1.77 4.67 5.34
C GLN A 105 0.85 5.28 4.27
N LEU A 106 -0.41 5.58 4.63
CA LEU A 106 -1.36 6.22 3.71
C LEU A 106 -0.87 7.60 3.26
N ILE A 107 -0.40 8.45 4.15
CA ILE A 107 0.16 9.76 3.79
C ILE A 107 1.27 9.61 2.76
N THR A 108 2.17 8.63 2.95
CA THR A 108 3.28 8.38 2.04
C THR A 108 2.80 7.92 0.66
N GLU A 109 1.89 6.93 0.62
CA GLU A 109 1.33 6.41 -0.64
C GLU A 109 0.56 7.51 -1.40
N LEU A 110 -0.30 8.27 -0.72
CA LEU A 110 -1.09 9.35 -1.33
C LEU A 110 -0.20 10.49 -1.83
N THR A 111 0.86 10.83 -1.08
CA THR A 111 1.82 11.87 -1.49
C THR A 111 2.58 11.46 -2.76
N ASP A 112 2.91 10.17 -2.93
CA ASP A 112 3.55 9.66 -4.16
C ASP A 112 2.66 9.88 -5.39
N PHE A 113 1.38 9.53 -5.29
CA PHE A 113 0.40 9.79 -6.35
C PHE A 113 0.28 11.29 -6.66
N THR A 114 0.12 12.12 -5.62
CA THR A 114 -0.02 13.58 -5.79
C THR A 114 1.19 14.20 -6.46
N LYS A 115 2.42 13.72 -6.19
CA LYS A 115 3.63 14.20 -6.89
C LYS A 115 3.54 13.94 -8.39
N ALA A 116 3.13 12.75 -8.81
CA ALA A 116 2.99 12.40 -10.23
C ALA A 116 1.95 13.30 -10.92
N PHE A 117 0.82 13.58 -10.27
CA PHE A 117 -0.25 14.42 -10.81
C PHE A 117 0.17 15.88 -11.01
N ARG A 118 1.03 16.41 -10.13
CA ARG A 118 1.53 17.80 -10.23
C ARG A 118 2.57 18.00 -11.32
N THR A 119 3.27 16.94 -11.75
CA THR A 119 4.35 17.03 -12.77
C THR A 119 3.86 16.96 -14.22
N ILE A 120 2.55 16.88 -14.43
CA ILE A 120 1.93 16.53 -15.73
C ILE A 120 2.29 17.43 -16.92
N ASN A 121 2.73 18.67 -16.71
CA ASN A 121 3.01 19.63 -17.78
C ASN A 121 4.50 19.75 -18.17
N ALA A 122 5.37 18.84 -17.72
CA ALA A 122 6.81 18.97 -17.93
C ALA A 122 7.27 18.45 -19.31
N ASP A 123 6.88 17.23 -19.70
CA ASP A 123 7.25 16.60 -20.97
C ASP A 123 6.36 15.36 -21.26
N VAL A 124 6.64 14.65 -22.38
CA VAL A 124 5.90 13.44 -22.78
C VAL A 124 6.08 12.30 -21.75
N HIS A 125 7.26 12.17 -21.13
CA HIS A 125 7.49 11.14 -20.12
C HIS A 125 6.70 11.44 -18.84
N ALA A 126 6.60 12.71 -18.43
CA ALA A 126 5.80 13.15 -17.30
C ALA A 126 4.30 12.92 -17.54
N LEU A 127 3.84 13.07 -18.79
CA LEU A 127 2.47 12.73 -19.20
C LEU A 127 2.21 11.22 -19.11
N THR A 128 3.11 10.40 -19.65
CA THR A 128 3.01 8.94 -19.57
C THR A 128 3.03 8.45 -18.12
N TRP A 129 3.96 8.96 -17.32
CA TRP A 129 4.07 8.66 -15.90
C TRP A 129 2.81 9.03 -15.13
N CYS A 130 2.28 10.24 -15.37
CA CYS A 130 1.04 10.67 -14.75
C CYS A 130 -0.14 9.78 -15.16
N SER A 131 -0.22 9.38 -16.43
CA SER A 131 -1.27 8.48 -16.92
C SER A 131 -1.20 7.11 -16.24
N GLN A 132 0.01 6.55 -16.11
CA GLN A 132 0.24 5.28 -15.41
C GLN A 132 -0.18 5.38 -13.93
N LYS A 133 0.28 6.41 -13.23
CA LYS A 133 -0.07 6.63 -11.81
C LYS A 133 -1.56 6.90 -11.62
N LEU A 134 -2.21 7.56 -12.56
CA LEU A 134 -3.66 7.78 -12.51
C LEU A 134 -4.43 6.46 -12.65
N ASN A 135 -3.99 5.57 -13.55
CA ASN A 135 -4.58 4.24 -13.70
C ASN A 135 -4.39 3.40 -12.42
N GLU A 136 -3.18 3.35 -11.86
CA GLU A 136 -2.91 2.68 -10.58
C GLU A 136 -3.80 3.25 -9.46
N ALA A 137 -3.91 4.57 -9.37
CA ALA A 137 -4.76 5.25 -8.39
C ALA A 137 -6.26 5.03 -8.62
N ASN A 138 -6.70 4.71 -9.85
CA ASN A 138 -8.09 4.33 -10.14
C ASN A 138 -8.36 2.90 -9.67
N GLU A 139 -7.46 1.97 -9.96
CA GLU A 139 -7.57 0.56 -9.57
C GLU A 139 -7.58 0.40 -8.05
N ARG A 140 -6.74 1.16 -7.34
CA ARG A 140 -6.58 1.07 -5.89
C ARG A 140 -7.51 1.99 -5.09
N TYR A 141 -8.37 2.78 -5.74
CA TYR A 141 -9.14 3.84 -5.06
C TYR A 141 -10.00 3.28 -3.91
N THR A 142 -10.76 2.22 -4.16
CA THR A 142 -11.63 1.60 -3.15
C THR A 142 -10.83 1.07 -1.95
N GLU A 143 -9.70 0.39 -2.21
CA GLU A 143 -8.81 -0.11 -1.15
C GLU A 143 -8.26 1.05 -0.29
N LEU A 144 -7.83 2.14 -0.92
CA LEU A 144 -7.30 3.32 -0.22
C LEU A 144 -8.39 4.01 0.62
N GLU A 145 -9.61 4.14 0.07
CA GLU A 145 -10.76 4.72 0.78
C GLU A 145 -11.16 3.88 2.01
N GLU A 146 -11.21 2.55 1.87
CA GLU A 146 -11.48 1.64 2.99
C GLU A 146 -10.40 1.73 4.08
N ARG A 147 -9.12 1.75 3.69
CA ARG A 147 -7.99 1.92 4.63
C ARG A 147 -8.04 3.26 5.35
N MET A 148 -8.41 4.33 4.64
CA MET A 148 -8.59 5.67 5.20
C MET A 148 -9.72 5.67 6.23
N GLN A 149 -10.90 5.14 5.86
CA GLN A 149 -12.06 5.09 6.74
C GLN A 149 -11.82 4.23 7.98
N TYR A 150 -11.12 3.09 7.82
CA TYR A 150 -10.74 2.24 8.95
C TYR A 150 -9.81 2.97 9.93
N THR A 151 -8.76 3.62 9.42
CA THR A 151 -7.79 4.37 10.23
C THR A 151 -8.47 5.50 10.99
N ARG A 152 -9.35 6.26 10.32
CA ARG A 152 -10.19 7.30 10.90
C ARG A 152 -11.08 6.78 12.02
N SER A 153 -11.75 5.65 11.78
CA SER A 153 -12.63 5.02 12.77
C SER A 153 -11.87 4.58 14.02
N LEU A 154 -10.61 4.15 13.90
CA LEU A 154 -9.74 3.87 15.05
C LEU A 154 -9.39 5.14 15.83
N CYS A 155 -9.06 6.24 15.14
CA CYS A 155 -8.80 7.52 15.80
C CYS A 155 -10.03 8.01 16.59
N GLU A 156 -11.21 7.92 15.98
CA GLU A 156 -12.49 8.27 16.64
C GLU A 156 -12.79 7.38 17.84
N LEU A 157 -12.49 6.08 17.75
CA LEU A 157 -12.61 5.16 18.87
C LEU A 157 -11.75 5.61 20.06
N VAL A 158 -10.51 6.02 19.82
CA VAL A 158 -9.63 6.53 20.88
C VAL A 158 -10.22 7.79 21.52
N ARG A 159 -10.67 8.75 20.70
CA ARG A 159 -11.29 9.99 21.20
C ARG A 159 -12.53 9.70 22.06
N ASN A 160 -13.42 8.85 21.58
CA ASN A 160 -14.72 8.60 22.22
C ASN A 160 -14.61 7.73 23.48
N HIS A 161 -13.75 6.72 23.49
CA HIS A 161 -13.72 5.75 24.57
C HIS A 161 -12.59 5.94 25.57
N PHE A 162 -11.52 6.66 25.19
CA PHE A 162 -10.35 6.86 26.05
C PHE A 162 -10.14 8.31 26.44
N GLY A 163 -10.60 9.29 25.65
CA GLY A 163 -10.45 10.72 25.95
C GLY A 163 -9.01 11.20 25.99
N VAL A 164 -8.05 10.35 25.61
CA VAL A 164 -6.61 10.63 25.59
C VAL A 164 -6.12 10.49 24.15
N PHE A 165 -6.08 11.61 23.45
CA PHE A 165 -5.47 11.71 22.14
C PHE A 165 -4.32 12.70 22.22
N SER A 166 -3.10 12.25 21.89
CA SER A 166 -1.93 13.13 21.95
C SER A 166 -1.99 14.17 20.82
N ALA A 167 -1.36 15.33 21.03
CA ALA A 167 -1.24 16.36 20.01
C ALA A 167 -0.55 15.82 18.73
N GLU A 168 0.39 14.89 18.88
CA GLU A 168 1.04 14.21 17.75
C GLU A 168 0.04 13.37 16.93
N ASN A 169 -0.84 12.62 17.59
CA ASN A 169 -1.84 11.81 16.90
C ASN A 169 -2.90 12.70 16.24
N GLU A 170 -3.25 13.85 16.86
CA GLU A 170 -4.15 14.86 16.28
C GLU A 170 -3.54 15.48 15.02
N ALA A 171 -2.28 15.91 15.08
CA ALA A 171 -1.58 16.45 13.93
C ALA A 171 -1.48 15.43 12.79
N LEU A 172 -1.24 14.15 13.10
CA LEU A 172 -1.21 13.09 12.09
C LEU A 172 -2.57 12.83 11.45
N ASP A 173 -3.65 12.82 12.25
CA ASP A 173 -5.02 12.62 11.74
C ASP A 173 -5.46 13.79 10.83
N ILE A 174 -5.14 15.03 11.21
CA ILE A 174 -5.35 16.22 10.36
C ILE A 174 -4.53 16.08 9.07
N SER A 175 -3.23 15.79 9.17
CA SER A 175 -2.36 15.62 8.01
C SER A 175 -2.85 14.52 7.06
N LEU A 176 -3.41 13.43 7.60
CA LEU A 176 -3.97 12.35 6.81
C LEU A 176 -5.21 12.80 6.02
N LEU A 177 -6.13 13.54 6.66
CA LEU A 177 -7.28 14.14 6.00
C LEU A 177 -6.86 15.11 4.89
N ASP A 178 -5.96 16.05 5.20
CA ASP A 178 -5.48 17.04 4.23
C ASP A 178 -4.82 16.38 3.00
N THR A 179 -4.05 15.31 3.24
CA THR A 179 -3.38 14.55 2.17
C THR A 179 -4.40 13.78 1.33
N TRP A 180 -5.43 13.20 1.96
CA TRP A 180 -6.52 12.50 1.25
C TRP A 180 -7.31 13.46 0.35
N GLU A 181 -7.71 14.62 0.87
CA GLU A 181 -8.41 15.65 0.09
C GLU A 181 -7.55 16.16 -1.07
N SER A 182 -6.27 16.43 -0.80
CA SER A 182 -5.30 16.82 -1.83
C SER A 182 -5.17 15.75 -2.91
N PHE A 183 -5.08 14.47 -2.52
CA PHE A 183 -5.02 13.36 -3.48
C PHE A 183 -6.27 13.30 -4.37
N GLN A 184 -7.46 13.36 -3.79
CA GLN A 184 -8.72 13.32 -4.54
C GLN A 184 -8.83 14.48 -5.53
N PHE A 185 -8.49 15.69 -5.08
CA PHE A 185 -8.50 16.89 -5.90
C PHE A 185 -7.51 16.77 -7.08
N GLU A 186 -6.26 16.43 -6.80
CA GLU A 186 -5.19 16.35 -7.81
C GLU A 186 -5.42 15.22 -8.81
N LYS A 187 -5.93 14.08 -8.34
CA LYS A 187 -6.40 12.97 -9.20
C LYS A 187 -7.47 13.44 -10.19
N SER A 188 -8.44 14.22 -9.71
CA SER A 188 -9.53 14.74 -10.53
C SER A 188 -9.02 15.75 -11.56
N GLN A 189 -8.11 16.63 -11.15
CA GLN A 189 -7.44 17.58 -12.05
C GLN A 189 -6.60 16.86 -13.11
N ALA A 190 -5.78 15.88 -12.72
CA ALA A 190 -4.97 15.10 -13.64
C ALA A 190 -5.84 14.34 -14.66
N SER A 191 -6.94 13.72 -14.20
CA SER A 191 -7.89 13.04 -15.08
C SER A 191 -8.51 14.00 -16.10
N GLY A 192 -9.00 15.16 -15.64
CA GLY A 192 -9.56 16.18 -16.52
C GLY A 192 -8.54 16.74 -17.52
N PHE A 193 -7.31 16.98 -17.06
CA PHE A 193 -6.22 17.45 -17.92
C PHE A 193 -5.84 16.42 -19.00
N LEU A 194 -5.60 15.17 -18.63
CA LEU A 194 -5.25 14.10 -19.58
C LEU A 194 -6.37 13.91 -20.61
N LEU A 195 -7.62 13.93 -20.16
CA LEU A 195 -8.78 13.84 -21.05
C LEU A 195 -8.81 15.01 -22.04
N SER A 196 -8.56 16.23 -21.56
CA SER A 196 -8.53 17.44 -22.42
C SER A 196 -7.39 17.40 -23.43
N LYS A 197 -6.23 16.82 -23.10
CA LYS A 197 -5.06 16.76 -23.98
C LYS A 197 -5.06 15.56 -24.93
N ARG A 198 -5.97 14.60 -24.74
CA ARG A 198 -6.05 13.38 -25.55
C ARG A 198 -6.09 13.62 -27.05
N HIS A 199 -6.88 14.57 -27.49
CA HIS A 199 -7.00 14.94 -28.90
C HIS A 199 -5.71 15.52 -29.53
N ALA A 200 -4.74 15.98 -28.74
CA ALA A 200 -3.48 16.55 -29.21
C ALA A 200 -2.31 15.57 -29.03
N ILE A 201 -2.27 14.86 -27.89
CA ILE A 201 -1.19 13.92 -27.57
C ILE A 201 -1.29 12.65 -28.43
N VAL A 202 -2.49 12.10 -28.62
CA VAL A 202 -2.66 10.84 -29.36
C VAL A 202 -2.20 10.95 -30.81
N PRO A 203 -2.58 11.98 -31.59
CA PRO A 203 -2.05 12.16 -32.94
C PRO A 203 -0.54 12.39 -32.98
N GLU A 204 0.03 13.10 -32.01
CA GLU A 204 1.47 13.34 -31.96
C GLU A 204 2.25 12.05 -31.69
N LEU A 205 1.79 11.22 -30.75
CA LEU A 205 2.35 9.89 -30.51
C LEU A 205 2.26 9.02 -31.78
N GLN A 206 1.13 9.04 -32.49
CA GLN A 206 0.97 8.33 -33.76
C GLN A 206 1.94 8.82 -34.83
N ARG A 207 2.14 10.14 -34.94
CA ARG A 207 3.10 10.74 -35.86
C ARG A 207 4.54 10.33 -35.54
N LEU A 208 4.93 10.34 -34.27
CA LEU A 208 6.26 9.93 -33.82
C LEU A 208 6.50 8.42 -34.05
N MET A 209 5.50 7.58 -33.79
CA MET A 209 5.56 6.14 -34.09
C MET A 209 5.71 5.89 -35.60
N ALA A 210 4.93 6.58 -36.44
CA ALA A 210 5.01 6.47 -37.90
C ALA A 210 6.39 6.92 -38.42
N ALA A 211 6.95 8.01 -37.87
CA ALA A 211 8.29 8.47 -38.22
C ALA A 211 9.37 7.45 -37.84
N ALA A 212 9.29 6.86 -36.65
CA ALA A 212 10.22 5.83 -36.21
C ALA A 212 10.12 4.55 -37.07
N LEU A 213 8.92 4.14 -37.46
CA LEU A 213 8.72 3.02 -38.38
C LEU A 213 9.33 3.29 -39.76
N ALA A 214 9.07 4.47 -40.34
CA ALA A 214 9.65 4.85 -41.63
C ALA A 214 11.19 4.91 -41.58
N GLU A 215 11.76 5.33 -40.45
CA GLU A 215 13.21 5.32 -40.22
C GLU A 215 13.76 3.88 -40.18
N LEU A 216 13.11 2.96 -39.48
CA LEU A 216 13.49 1.54 -39.46
C LEU A 216 13.43 0.91 -40.86
N GLU A 217 12.36 1.18 -41.61
CA GLU A 217 12.20 0.73 -43.00
C GLU A 217 13.31 1.30 -43.91
N GLY A 218 13.67 2.58 -43.73
CA GLY A 218 14.75 3.22 -44.46
C GLY A 218 16.14 2.63 -44.13
N LEU A 219 16.39 2.29 -42.86
CA LEU A 219 17.62 1.63 -42.43
C LEU A 219 17.73 0.22 -43.04
N ILE A 220 16.65 -0.55 -43.03
CA ILE A 220 16.58 -1.86 -43.70
C ILE A 220 16.81 -1.71 -45.20
N GLY A 221 16.12 -0.78 -45.85
CA GLY A 221 16.26 -0.51 -47.28
C GLY A 221 17.71 -0.14 -47.65
N THR A 222 18.39 0.64 -46.80
CA THR A 222 19.80 0.98 -46.97
C THR A 222 20.69 -0.25 -46.84
N ALA A 223 20.48 -1.07 -45.80
CA ALA A 223 21.27 -2.29 -45.58
C ALA A 223 21.10 -3.33 -46.70
N LEU A 224 19.94 -3.33 -47.37
CA LEU A 224 19.61 -4.25 -48.49
C LEU A 224 19.91 -3.67 -49.88
N SER A 225 20.61 -2.52 -49.97
CA SER A 225 20.85 -1.82 -51.24
C SER A 225 22.31 -1.48 -51.51
N GLY A 226 22.61 -1.29 -52.80
CA GLY A 226 23.84 -0.67 -53.32
C GLY A 226 25.14 -1.26 -52.77
N PRO A 227 25.93 -0.48 -52.01
CA PRO A 227 27.28 -0.86 -51.56
C PRO A 227 27.32 -2.16 -50.74
N PHE A 228 26.29 -2.42 -49.93
CA PHE A 228 26.24 -3.59 -49.04
C PHE A 228 25.95 -4.91 -49.77
N MET A 229 25.49 -4.83 -51.02
CA MET A 229 25.20 -5.99 -51.87
C MET A 229 26.26 -6.20 -52.96
N ASP A 230 27.25 -5.30 -53.06
CA ASP A 230 28.31 -5.35 -54.06
C ASP A 230 29.54 -6.13 -53.54
N PRO A 231 29.86 -7.31 -54.10
CA PRO A 231 31.02 -8.10 -53.69
C PRO A 231 32.37 -7.43 -54.00
N MET A 232 32.39 -6.32 -54.75
CA MET A 232 33.60 -5.56 -55.07
C MET A 232 33.94 -4.47 -54.04
N GLN A 233 33.12 -4.29 -52.99
CA GLN A 233 33.38 -3.33 -51.92
C GLN A 233 34.48 -3.75 -50.94
N GLU A 234 35.09 -2.75 -50.29
CA GLU A 234 36.07 -2.97 -49.23
C GLU A 234 35.39 -3.51 -47.94
N GLN A 235 35.60 -4.81 -47.70
CA GLN A 235 34.98 -5.58 -46.62
C GLN A 235 34.98 -4.88 -45.24
N ARG A 236 36.11 -4.29 -44.83
CA ARG A 236 36.26 -3.68 -43.50
C ARG A 236 35.46 -2.37 -43.36
N SER A 237 35.38 -1.59 -44.44
CA SER A 237 34.57 -0.38 -44.47
C SER A 237 33.08 -0.72 -44.43
N THR A 238 32.67 -1.76 -45.18
CA THR A 238 31.29 -2.25 -45.22
C THR A 238 30.86 -2.80 -43.85
N GLU A 239 31.72 -3.57 -43.17
CA GLU A 239 31.44 -4.12 -41.83
C GLU A 239 31.21 -3.02 -40.79
N LEU A 240 32.07 -2.00 -40.73
CA LEU A 240 31.92 -0.88 -39.80
C LEU A 240 30.63 -0.07 -40.05
N GLN A 241 30.24 0.10 -41.32
CA GLN A 241 29.00 0.78 -41.68
C GLN A 241 27.77 -0.05 -41.30
N LEU A 242 27.81 -1.38 -41.46
CA LEU A 242 26.74 -2.28 -41.03
C LEU A 242 26.56 -2.28 -39.51
N ILE A 243 27.65 -2.28 -38.73
CA ILE A 243 27.58 -2.16 -37.26
C ILE A 243 26.93 -0.82 -36.86
N SER A 244 27.31 0.27 -37.53
CA SER A 244 26.69 1.58 -37.28
C SER A 244 25.19 1.59 -37.60
N LEU A 245 24.78 0.94 -38.70
CA LEU A 245 23.37 0.79 -39.08
C LEU A 245 22.61 -0.07 -38.08
N GLU A 246 23.20 -1.17 -37.60
CA GLU A 246 22.61 -2.03 -36.57
C GLU A 246 22.36 -1.26 -35.27
N HIS A 247 23.34 -0.48 -34.81
CA HIS A 247 23.18 0.35 -33.61
C HIS A 247 22.06 1.38 -33.77
N GLN A 248 21.95 2.03 -34.93
CA GLN A 248 20.87 2.97 -35.21
C GLN A 248 19.51 2.27 -35.24
N PHE A 249 19.43 1.09 -35.86
CA PHE A 249 18.23 0.28 -35.89
C PHE A 249 17.76 -0.10 -34.48
N GLN A 250 18.67 -0.58 -33.63
CA GLN A 250 18.37 -0.94 -32.24
C GLN A 250 17.86 0.26 -31.44
N ASN A 251 18.52 1.42 -31.54
CA ASN A 251 18.09 2.65 -30.86
C ASN A 251 16.69 3.10 -31.29
N THR A 252 16.42 3.08 -32.60
CA THR A 252 15.12 3.49 -33.15
C THR A 252 14.01 2.48 -32.81
N ALA A 253 14.33 1.18 -32.75
CA ALA A 253 13.42 0.14 -32.31
C ALA A 253 13.06 0.28 -30.81
N SER A 254 14.05 0.57 -29.95
CA SER A 254 13.80 0.87 -28.54
C SER A 254 12.90 2.10 -28.38
N ARG A 255 13.17 3.18 -29.12
CA ARG A 255 12.32 4.38 -29.12
C ARG A 255 10.89 4.08 -29.57
N LEU A 256 10.69 3.25 -30.60
CA LEU A 256 9.36 2.84 -31.05
C LEU A 256 8.61 2.06 -29.96
N SER A 257 9.30 1.17 -29.25
CA SER A 257 8.73 0.42 -28.11
C SER A 257 8.25 1.35 -27.00
N GLU A 258 9.07 2.36 -26.63
CA GLU A 258 8.70 3.37 -25.63
C GLU A 258 7.49 4.21 -26.06
N LEU A 259 7.46 4.65 -27.32
CA LEU A 259 6.32 5.41 -27.88
C LEU A 259 5.04 4.57 -27.91
N HIS A 260 5.14 3.29 -28.26
CA HIS A 260 4.00 2.38 -28.26
C HIS A 260 3.48 2.13 -26.84
N HIS A 261 4.38 1.94 -25.86
CA HIS A 261 4.00 1.83 -24.46
C HIS A 261 3.32 3.09 -23.91
N ALA A 262 3.83 4.28 -24.27
CA ALA A 262 3.18 5.54 -23.94
C ALA A 262 1.78 5.65 -24.55
N TYR A 263 1.62 5.23 -25.80
CA TYR A 263 0.32 5.21 -26.47
C TYR A 263 -0.69 4.29 -25.77
N THR A 264 -0.32 3.03 -25.50
CA THR A 264 -1.24 2.06 -24.88
C THR A 264 -1.65 2.48 -23.48
N THR A 265 -0.72 3.03 -22.70
CA THR A 265 -0.99 3.56 -21.35
C THR A 265 -1.98 4.74 -21.38
N PHE A 266 -1.90 5.57 -22.42
CA PHE A 266 -2.71 6.78 -22.54
C PHE A 266 -4.09 6.51 -23.15
N THR A 267 -4.20 5.58 -24.11
CA THR A 267 -5.47 5.29 -24.80
C THR A 267 -6.27 4.19 -24.14
N GLY A 268 -5.62 3.29 -23.39
CA GLY A 268 -6.22 2.06 -22.88
C GLY A 268 -6.55 1.04 -23.98
N THR A 269 -6.05 1.27 -25.20
CA THR A 269 -6.25 0.39 -26.35
C THR A 269 -4.91 -0.14 -26.81
N GLU A 270 -4.83 -1.46 -27.07
CA GLU A 270 -3.82 -1.97 -27.98
C GLU A 270 -4.08 -1.28 -29.33
N GLY A 271 -3.27 -0.28 -29.67
CA GLY A 271 -3.36 0.41 -30.95
C GLY A 271 -3.12 -0.57 -32.11
N PRO A 272 -3.18 -0.10 -33.37
CA PRO A 272 -2.69 -0.92 -34.47
C PRO A 272 -1.27 -1.36 -34.13
N ALA A 273 -1.07 -2.67 -34.01
CA ALA A 273 0.20 -3.24 -33.60
C ALA A 273 1.32 -2.65 -34.47
N PRO A 274 2.48 -2.26 -33.91
CA PRO A 274 3.63 -1.88 -34.70
C PRO A 274 4.01 -3.12 -35.53
N SER A 275 3.56 -3.12 -36.78
CA SER A 275 3.60 -4.31 -37.60
C SER A 275 4.98 -4.40 -38.23
N ILE A 276 5.93 -4.94 -37.47
CA ILE A 276 7.21 -5.48 -37.98
C ILE A 276 7.08 -7.01 -38.12
N ALA A 277 5.85 -7.53 -38.32
CA ALA A 277 5.57 -8.96 -38.42
C ALA A 277 6.07 -9.60 -39.74
N THR A 278 7.04 -9.00 -40.43
CA THR A 278 7.66 -9.56 -41.64
C THR A 278 9.18 -9.74 -41.54
N LEU A 279 9.81 -9.44 -40.39
CA LEU A 279 11.25 -9.69 -40.20
C LEU A 279 11.49 -10.64 -39.04
N GLY A 280 11.44 -11.93 -39.37
CA GLY A 280 11.99 -12.96 -38.52
C GLY A 280 13.50 -12.81 -38.39
N CYS A 281 13.97 -12.49 -37.19
CA CYS A 281 14.86 -13.36 -36.41
C CYS A 281 15.32 -12.63 -35.14
N PRO A 282 15.27 -13.28 -33.97
CA PRO A 282 16.06 -12.87 -32.82
C PRO A 282 17.52 -13.25 -33.10
N LEU A 283 18.41 -12.27 -33.27
CA LEU A 283 19.84 -12.52 -33.15
C LEU A 283 20.14 -12.84 -31.67
N PRO A 284 20.65 -14.04 -31.34
CA PRO A 284 21.05 -14.33 -29.97
C PRO A 284 22.29 -13.50 -29.65
N LEU A 285 22.20 -12.75 -28.55
CA LEU A 285 23.34 -12.18 -27.83
C LEU A 285 24.40 -13.28 -27.64
N ARG A 286 25.46 -13.24 -28.45
CA ARG A 286 26.63 -14.09 -28.26
C ARG A 286 27.55 -13.40 -27.26
N SER A 287 27.31 -13.67 -25.97
CA SER A 287 28.28 -13.40 -24.90
C SER A 287 29.56 -14.21 -25.17
N GLY A 288 30.71 -13.54 -25.05
CA GLY A 288 32.01 -14.12 -25.31
C GLY A 288 32.56 -15.02 -24.20
N LEU A 289 33.69 -15.63 -24.55
CA LEU A 289 34.72 -16.28 -23.74
C LEU A 289 34.51 -17.75 -23.35
N GLY A 290 35.37 -18.60 -23.94
CA GLY A 290 35.57 -20.00 -23.59
C GLY A 290 36.57 -20.69 -24.51
N LEU A 291 37.82 -20.18 -24.54
CA LEU A 291 38.98 -20.98 -24.96
C LEU A 291 39.11 -22.22 -24.06
N ARG A 292 39.63 -23.33 -24.61
CA ARG A 292 39.93 -24.67 -24.02
C ARG A 292 38.80 -25.70 -24.29
N ASP A 293 38.99 -26.85 -24.91
CA ASP A 293 40.18 -27.67 -25.16
C ASP A 293 40.02 -28.48 -26.46
N LEU A 294 41.05 -28.45 -27.31
CA LEU A 294 41.34 -29.52 -28.27
C LEU A 294 42.06 -30.62 -27.49
N HIS A 295 41.45 -31.77 -27.27
CA HIS A 295 42.18 -33.01 -27.07
C HIS A 295 41.54 -34.15 -27.87
N LEU A 296 42.45 -34.77 -28.63
CA LEU A 296 42.29 -35.90 -29.53
C LEU A 296 41.50 -37.09 -28.95
N GLY A 297 40.73 -37.70 -29.84
CA GLY A 297 40.21 -39.07 -29.78
C GLY A 297 39.73 -39.47 -31.15
#